data_AF-R7P496-F1
#
_entry.id   AF-R7P496-F1
#
_cell.length_a   1.000
_cell.length_b   1.000
_cell.length_c   1.000
_cell.angle_alpha   90.00
_cell.angle_beta   90.00
_cell.angle_gamma   90.00
#
_symmetry.space_group_name_H-M   'P 1'
#
loop_
_entity.id
_entity.type
_entity.pdbx_description
1 polymer ?
#
loop_
_entity_poly.entity_id
_entity_poly.type
_entity_poly.pdbx_seq_one_letter_code
_entity_poly.pdbx_strand_id
1 'polypeptide(L)'
;MEGNVSDKCYVFFDKYNPIKINSYTITPNGKKITISISATSGTGTITKYFYSKDDGASYVESTSNTYTFTNLAKGTYKIKAYVLDSNNKISEVISKNIEITSMNLSEYVMSQYTGTQGKNNIYYHDANLTNGAGDNSYRYAGYNPNNYVCFGSDEATCPKDNLYRIIGLFGDNIKLVKNDYAGSDLLGTNVNYGGQATTEEEVDYNGSKKPLEKYSFGSNNTWSSSKLNTINLNTNFINNIGNKWSNMIISAVWKVGGNTSTNILNNSVRTVFTNEIKNPVNNTYTAKIGLMYVSDFGYASVASRWTTMMEESSSGHANIDNYLFLRFNDWTITPNSGNSNNVYSIESEGIVTTASVNVAYGIRPAFYLKDSVMYVSGTGTISDPIRVN
;
A
#
# COMPACT_ATOMS: atom_id res chain seq x y z
N MET A 1 71.27 60.45 32.67
CA MET A 1 69.87 59.98 32.69
C MET A 1 69.79 58.86 31.67
N GLU A 2 69.84 57.62 32.14
CA GLU A 2 69.64 56.45 31.28
C GLU A 2 68.15 56.34 30.95
N GLY A 3 67.84 56.32 29.66
CA GLY A 3 66.50 56.12 29.14
C GLY A 3 66.20 54.63 28.92
N ASN A 4 65.23 54.14 29.69
CA ASN A 4 64.01 53.45 29.24
C ASN A 4 64.05 52.19 28.33
N VAL A 5 63.50 51.12 28.94
CA VAL A 5 62.53 50.10 28.46
C VAL A 5 62.79 49.22 27.23
N SER A 6 62.59 47.91 27.40
CA SER A 6 61.33 47.24 27.01
C SER A 6 61.39 45.73 27.32
N ASP A 7 60.55 45.28 28.25
CA ASP A 7 60.24 43.87 28.45
C ASP A 7 59.37 43.36 27.29
N LYS A 8 59.86 42.34 26.58
CA LYS A 8 59.10 41.65 25.53
C LYS A 8 58.18 40.61 26.17
N CYS A 9 56.91 40.95 26.35
CA CYS A 9 55.85 39.96 26.60
C CYS A 9 55.61 39.15 25.31
N TYR A 10 55.87 37.84 25.35
CA TYR A 10 55.43 36.92 24.30
C TYR A 10 54.00 36.46 24.61
N VAL A 11 53.07 36.71 23.69
CA VAL A 11 51.71 36.15 23.74
C VAL A 11 51.74 34.82 22.99
N PHE A 12 51.53 33.71 23.70
CA PHE A 12 51.27 32.41 23.07
C PHE A 12 49.79 32.35 22.72
N PHE A 13 49.48 32.19 21.43
CA PHE A 13 48.14 31.80 21.01
C PHE A 13 48.08 30.27 20.94
N ASP A 14 47.21 29.65 21.74
CA ASP A 14 46.95 28.22 21.62
C ASP A 14 46.47 27.92 20.20
N LYS A 15 47.19 27.04 19.50
CA LYS A 15 46.86 26.65 18.14
C LYS A 15 45.57 25.85 18.15
N TYR A 16 44.55 26.36 17.47
CA TYR A 16 43.28 25.66 17.32
C TYR A 16 43.45 24.38 16.50
N ASN A 17 43.05 23.25 17.08
CA ASN A 17 42.96 21.95 16.42
C ASN A 17 41.56 21.80 15.81
N PRO A 18 41.43 21.61 14.48
CA PRO A 18 40.14 21.50 13.83
C PRO A 18 39.45 20.16 14.06
N ILE A 19 38.13 20.15 13.87
CA ILE A 19 37.31 18.92 13.81
C ILE A 19 37.80 18.05 12.65
N LYS A 20 37.91 16.74 12.87
CA LYS A 20 38.26 15.76 11.83
C LYS A 20 37.10 14.82 11.57
N ILE A 21 36.64 14.72 10.33
CA ILE A 21 35.71 13.65 9.92
C ILE A 21 36.54 12.38 9.68
N ASN A 22 36.25 11.33 10.44
CA ASN A 22 36.96 10.05 10.34
C ASN A 22 36.38 9.19 9.22
N SER A 23 35.05 9.17 9.11
CA SER A 23 34.31 8.42 8.10
C SER A 23 32.88 8.93 7.98
N TYR A 24 32.25 8.65 6.85
CA TYR A 24 30.83 8.93 6.66
C TYR A 24 30.18 7.90 5.75
N THR A 25 28.88 7.72 5.91
CA THR A 25 28.04 6.91 5.02
C THR A 25 26.90 7.75 4.49
N ILE A 26 26.63 7.66 3.19
CA ILE A 26 25.47 8.27 2.54
C ILE A 26 24.80 7.17 1.73
N THR A 27 23.66 6.71 2.22
CA THR A 27 22.98 5.50 1.73
C THR A 27 21.58 5.86 1.25
N PRO A 28 21.30 5.76 -0.06
CA PRO A 28 19.93 5.80 -0.56
C PRO A 28 19.17 4.53 -0.19
N ASN A 29 17.89 4.66 0.14
CA ASN A 29 16.96 3.56 0.39
C ASN A 29 15.53 4.05 0.08
N GLY A 30 14.98 3.65 -1.07
CA GLY A 30 13.68 4.15 -1.55
C GLY A 30 13.63 5.69 -1.59
N LYS A 31 12.60 6.30 -0.94
CA LYS A 31 12.46 7.76 -0.76
C LYS A 31 13.35 8.35 0.34
N LYS A 32 14.40 7.66 0.77
CA LYS A 32 15.23 8.09 1.89
C LYS A 32 16.70 8.18 1.52
N ILE A 33 17.38 9.16 2.10
CA ILE A 33 18.84 9.23 2.11
C ILE A 33 19.27 9.36 3.56
N THR A 34 19.95 8.35 4.07
CA THR A 34 20.52 8.35 5.42
C THR A 34 21.98 8.74 5.36
N ILE A 35 22.36 9.72 6.18
CA ILE A 35 23.70 10.24 6.30
C ILE A 35 24.16 10.00 7.73
N SER A 36 25.29 9.33 7.91
CA SER A 36 25.93 9.14 9.21
C SER A 36 27.37 9.65 9.15
N ILE A 37 27.78 10.39 10.18
CA ILE A 37 29.11 11.00 10.27
C ILE A 37 29.80 10.51 11.55
N SER A 38 31.02 10.01 11.40
CA SER A 38 31.94 9.78 12.51
C SER A 38 32.98 10.89 12.49
N ALA A 39 33.09 11.66 13.57
CA ALA A 39 34.02 12.77 13.67
C ALA A 39 34.67 12.83 15.06
N THR A 40 35.91 13.30 15.10
CA THR A 40 36.67 13.54 16.33
C THR A 40 36.76 15.04 16.59
N SER A 41 36.46 15.45 17.81
CA SER A 41 36.62 16.83 18.27
C SER A 41 38.09 17.25 18.27
N GLY A 42 38.34 18.51 17.90
CA GLY A 42 39.64 19.14 18.06
C GLY A 42 39.71 19.91 19.38
N THR A 43 40.02 21.20 19.32
CA THR A 43 40.02 22.08 20.50
C THR A 43 38.61 22.31 21.06
N GLY A 44 37.58 22.35 20.21
CA GLY A 44 36.18 22.44 20.62
C GLY A 44 35.46 21.10 20.60
N THR A 45 34.53 20.90 21.52
CA THR A 45 33.64 19.73 21.51
C THR A 45 32.61 19.87 20.40
N ILE A 46 32.27 18.77 19.72
CA ILE A 46 31.22 18.75 18.70
C ILE A 46 29.87 19.07 19.36
N THR A 47 29.14 20.03 18.80
CA THR A 47 27.84 20.48 19.33
C THR A 47 26.68 20.14 18.39
N LYS A 48 26.89 20.26 17.07
CA LYS A 48 25.83 20.13 16.07
C LYS A 48 26.33 19.48 14.78
N TYR A 49 25.42 18.83 14.08
CA TYR A 49 25.58 18.28 12.74
C TYR A 49 24.60 18.96 11.80
N PHE A 50 25.04 19.21 10.57
CA PHE A 50 24.25 19.89 9.55
C PHE A 50 24.17 19.03 8.29
N TYR A 51 22.96 18.82 7.80
CA TYR A 51 22.67 17.96 6.65
C TYR A 51 21.88 18.71 5.58
N SER A 52 22.30 18.60 4.33
CA SER A 52 21.64 19.20 3.16
C SER A 52 21.43 18.14 2.08
N LYS A 53 20.30 18.25 1.37
CA LYS A 53 19.96 17.42 0.19
C LYS A 53 19.97 18.18 -1.13
N ASP A 54 20.27 19.47 -1.09
CA ASP A 54 20.02 20.46 -2.14
C ASP A 54 21.24 21.36 -2.38
N ASP A 55 22.43 20.75 -2.41
CA ASP A 55 23.71 21.44 -2.69
C ASP A 55 24.07 22.53 -1.67
N GLY A 56 23.50 22.46 -0.47
CA GLY A 56 23.69 23.44 0.60
C GLY A 56 22.76 24.66 0.52
N ALA A 57 21.71 24.62 -0.30
CA ALA A 57 20.69 25.68 -0.32
C ALA A 57 19.93 25.74 1.01
N SER A 58 19.69 24.59 1.65
CA SER A 58 19.15 24.50 3.00
C SER A 58 19.86 23.42 3.83
N TYR A 59 19.93 23.63 5.15
CA TYR A 59 20.48 22.66 6.10
C TYR A 59 19.48 22.34 7.20
N VAL A 60 19.38 21.06 7.54
CA VAL A 60 18.76 20.59 8.76
C VAL A 60 19.83 20.49 9.83
N GLU A 61 19.59 21.15 10.96
CA GLU A 61 20.42 21.07 12.16
C GLU A 61 19.99 19.88 13.03
N SER A 62 20.94 19.16 13.59
CA SER A 62 20.70 18.01 14.48
C SER A 62 21.81 17.87 15.51
N THR A 63 21.48 17.34 16.69
CA THR A 63 22.47 16.89 17.69
C THR A 63 22.90 15.44 17.47
N SER A 64 22.15 14.69 16.65
CA SER A 64 22.48 13.32 16.25
C SER A 64 23.48 13.34 15.10
N ASN A 65 24.46 12.44 15.17
CA ASN A 65 25.45 12.22 14.10
C ASN A 65 24.88 11.49 12.87
N THR A 66 23.61 11.07 12.93
CA THR A 66 22.86 10.46 11.84
C THR A 66 21.59 11.24 11.56
N TYR A 67 21.29 11.45 10.28
CA TYR A 67 20.04 12.05 9.82
C TYR A 67 19.53 11.35 8.56
N THR A 68 18.20 11.19 8.46
CA THR A 68 17.54 10.57 7.32
C THR A 68 16.60 11.57 6.68
N PHE A 69 16.91 12.01 5.47
CA PHE A 69 15.93 12.67 4.61
C PHE A 69 14.90 11.64 4.18
N THR A 70 13.61 11.95 4.28
CA THR A 70 12.50 11.08 3.86
C THR A 70 11.65 11.74 2.77
N ASN A 71 10.75 10.97 2.16
CA ASN A 71 9.79 11.45 1.16
C ASN A 71 10.43 12.09 -0.08
N LEU A 72 11.63 11.63 -0.47
CA LEU A 72 12.36 12.06 -1.66
C LEU A 72 11.79 11.48 -2.95
N ALA A 73 11.50 12.33 -3.93
CA ALA A 73 11.10 11.91 -5.27
C ALA A 73 12.27 11.21 -6.02
N LYS A 74 11.97 10.57 -7.16
CA LYS A 74 13.03 10.17 -8.11
C LYS A 74 13.79 11.41 -8.56
N GLY A 75 15.10 11.29 -8.68
CA GLY A 75 15.96 12.41 -9.09
C GLY A 75 17.33 12.36 -8.44
N THR A 76 18.12 13.38 -8.77
CA THR A 76 19.46 13.56 -8.22
C THR A 76 19.44 14.50 -7.01
N TYR A 77 20.01 14.04 -5.91
CA TYR A 77 20.20 14.78 -4.68
C TYR A 77 21.68 15.07 -4.48
N LYS A 78 22.00 16.34 -4.30
CA LYS A 78 23.37 16.79 -4.03
C LYS A 78 23.53 16.93 -2.53
N ILE A 79 24.02 15.87 -1.90
CA ILE A 79 24.15 15.80 -0.45
C ILE A 79 25.37 16.60 -0.02
N LYS A 80 25.20 17.46 0.98
CA LYS A 80 26.29 18.12 1.73
C LYS A 80 26.06 17.94 3.22
N ALA A 81 27.14 17.71 3.98
CA ALA A 81 27.04 17.70 5.43
C ALA A 81 28.34 18.14 6.10
N TYR A 82 28.24 18.69 7.30
CA TYR A 82 29.38 19.11 8.12
C TYR A 82 29.03 19.10 9.60
N VAL A 83 30.04 19.30 10.44
CA VAL A 83 29.94 19.30 11.90
C VAL A 83 30.38 20.66 12.45
N LEU A 84 29.75 21.15 13.51
CA LEU A 84 30.08 22.40 14.21
C LEU A 84 30.56 22.09 15.63
N ASP A 85 31.58 22.79 16.11
CA ASP A 85 32.06 22.70 17.49
C ASP A 85 31.56 23.85 18.39
N SER A 86 31.95 23.79 19.67
CA SER A 86 31.66 24.80 20.69
C SER A 86 32.32 26.16 20.45
N ASN A 87 33.29 26.26 19.54
CA ASN A 87 33.97 27.50 19.15
C ASN A 87 33.40 28.10 17.86
N ASN A 88 32.24 27.61 17.40
CA ASN A 88 31.60 27.98 16.14
C ASN A 88 32.49 27.73 14.90
N LYS A 89 33.38 26.74 14.96
CA LYS A 89 34.18 26.29 13.82
C LYS A 89 33.55 25.05 13.19
N ILE A 90 33.57 25.01 11.85
CA ILE A 90 33.03 23.88 11.08
C ILE A 90 34.14 22.91 10.68
N SER A 91 33.77 21.65 10.49
CA SER A 91 34.61 20.66 9.83
C SER A 91 34.72 20.96 8.33
N GLU A 92 35.50 20.15 7.62
CA GLU A 92 35.33 20.00 6.18
C GLU A 92 33.89 19.59 5.83
N VAL A 93 33.47 19.94 4.61
CA VAL A 93 32.13 19.60 4.09
C VAL A 93 32.24 18.34 3.26
N ILE A 94 31.55 17.28 3.67
CA ILE A 94 31.41 16.09 2.84
C ILE A 94 30.35 16.33 1.77
N SER A 95 30.58 15.83 0.57
CA SER A 95 29.67 16.00 -0.57
C SER A 95 29.50 14.70 -1.34
N LYS A 96 28.28 14.38 -1.77
CA LYS A 96 28.01 13.23 -2.65
C LYS A 96 26.73 13.44 -3.46
N ASN A 97 26.77 13.13 -4.75
CA ASN A 97 25.56 13.05 -5.56
C ASN A 97 24.94 11.66 -5.39
N ILE A 98 23.65 11.63 -5.06
CA ILE A 98 22.87 10.41 -4.92
C ILE A 98 21.72 10.48 -5.90
N GLU A 99 21.56 9.45 -6.72
CA GLU A 99 20.43 9.33 -7.62
C GLU A 99 19.48 8.25 -7.11
N ILE A 100 18.20 8.60 -6.98
CA ILE A 100 17.14 7.63 -6.71
C ILE A 100 16.58 7.21 -8.07
N THR A 101 17.11 6.11 -8.62
CA THR A 101 16.80 5.60 -9.96
C THR A 101 15.67 4.56 -9.98
N SER A 102 15.50 3.81 -8.88
CA SER A 102 14.51 2.74 -8.77
C SER A 102 13.94 2.66 -7.36
N MET A 103 12.73 2.09 -7.25
CA MET A 103 11.96 1.98 -6.02
C MET A 103 11.02 0.79 -6.12
N ASN A 104 10.85 0.01 -5.06
CA ASN A 104 9.83 -1.04 -5.02
C ASN A 104 8.43 -0.41 -4.94
N LEU A 105 7.39 -1.09 -5.42
CA LEU A 105 6.02 -0.59 -5.30
C LEU A 105 5.60 -0.41 -3.83
N SER A 106 6.07 -1.30 -2.94
CA SER A 106 5.86 -1.20 -1.49
C SER A 106 6.41 0.11 -0.91
N GLU A 107 7.63 0.49 -1.29
CA GLU A 107 8.25 1.76 -0.89
C GLU A 107 7.46 2.97 -1.39
N TYR A 108 6.95 2.90 -2.63
CA TYR A 108 6.09 3.95 -3.17
C TYR A 108 4.82 4.11 -2.33
N VAL A 109 4.13 3.01 -2.01
CA VAL A 109 2.89 3.03 -1.21
C VAL A 109 3.13 3.54 0.20
N MET A 110 4.15 3.03 0.90
CA MET A 110 4.54 3.54 2.23
C MET A 110 4.78 5.04 2.21
N SER A 111 5.42 5.54 1.15
CA SER A 111 5.75 6.95 1.05
C SER A 111 4.57 7.88 0.79
N GLN A 112 3.40 7.35 0.46
CA GLN A 112 2.17 8.15 0.38
C GLN A 112 1.68 8.53 1.78
N TYR A 113 2.04 7.75 2.81
CA TYR A 113 1.77 8.07 4.21
C TYR A 113 2.79 9.07 4.74
N THR A 114 2.34 10.32 4.92
CA THR A 114 3.22 11.43 5.33
C THR A 114 3.43 11.52 6.85
N GLY A 115 3.05 10.49 7.60
CA GLY A 115 2.98 10.54 9.08
C GLY A 115 1.67 11.11 9.62
N THR A 116 0.67 11.33 8.77
CA THR A 116 -0.66 11.84 9.15
C THR A 116 -1.74 10.92 8.61
N GLN A 117 -2.59 10.37 9.49
CA GLN A 117 -3.66 9.44 9.10
C GLN A 117 -4.62 10.08 8.11
N GLY A 118 -4.92 9.38 7.02
CA GLY A 118 -5.85 9.82 5.98
C GLY A 118 -5.32 10.91 5.04
N LYS A 119 -4.13 11.47 5.30
CA LYS A 119 -3.48 12.33 4.31
C LYS A 119 -3.14 11.49 3.08
N ASN A 120 -3.49 11.98 1.89
CA ASN A 120 -3.42 11.23 0.63
C ASN A 120 -4.30 9.95 0.62
N ASN A 121 -5.34 9.91 1.45
CA ASN A 121 -6.30 8.80 1.53
C ASN A 121 -5.66 7.45 1.87
N ILE A 122 -4.53 7.48 2.59
CA ILE A 122 -3.85 6.29 3.08
C ILE A 122 -3.75 6.34 4.61
N TYR A 123 -3.97 5.19 5.23
CA TYR A 123 -3.95 5.01 6.68
C TYR A 123 -2.91 3.96 7.05
N TYR A 124 -2.21 4.19 8.16
CA TYR A 124 -1.31 3.21 8.76
C TYR A 124 -2.04 2.51 9.91
N HIS A 125 -2.38 1.24 9.74
CA HIS A 125 -3.22 0.44 10.64
C HIS A 125 -2.40 -0.16 11.79
N ASP A 126 -1.70 0.70 12.52
CA ASP A 126 -1.03 0.33 13.77
C ASP A 126 -2.03 0.13 14.93
N ALA A 127 -1.51 -0.17 16.12
CA ALA A 127 -2.33 -0.36 17.32
C ALA A 127 -3.00 0.93 17.82
N ASN A 128 -2.53 2.11 17.41
CA ASN A 128 -2.99 3.42 17.86
C ASN A 128 -4.07 4.02 16.95
N LEU A 129 -4.19 3.54 15.71
CA LEU A 129 -5.26 3.95 14.81
C LEU A 129 -6.62 3.48 15.35
N THR A 130 -7.44 4.44 15.78
CA THR A 130 -8.81 4.19 16.22
C THR A 130 -9.60 3.46 15.13
N ASN A 131 -10.21 2.32 15.49
CA ASN A 131 -10.94 1.42 14.57
C ASN A 131 -10.08 0.83 13.42
N GLY A 132 -8.76 1.01 13.46
CA GLY A 132 -7.82 0.39 12.54
C GLY A 132 -7.72 -1.14 12.75
N ALA A 133 -7.02 -1.80 11.82
CA ALA A 133 -6.87 -3.25 11.81
C ALA A 133 -5.88 -3.76 12.87
N GLY A 134 -4.94 -2.90 13.28
CA GLY A 134 -3.88 -3.23 14.24
C GLY A 134 -2.99 -4.35 13.73
N ASP A 135 -2.58 -4.28 12.47
CA ASP A 135 -1.74 -5.26 11.75
C ASP A 135 -0.52 -4.61 11.08
N ASN A 136 -0.30 -3.31 11.32
CA ASN A 136 0.78 -2.50 10.72
C ASN A 136 0.74 -2.45 9.18
N SER A 137 -0.43 -2.69 8.57
CA SER A 137 -0.63 -2.50 7.13
C SER A 137 -0.83 -1.02 6.77
N TYR A 138 -0.52 -0.67 5.53
CA TYR A 138 -0.93 0.60 4.93
C TYR A 138 -2.12 0.34 4.01
N ARG A 139 -3.23 1.06 4.19
CA ARG A 139 -4.45 0.81 3.40
C ARG A 139 -4.98 2.11 2.82
N TYR A 140 -5.41 2.04 1.56
CA TYR A 140 -6.16 3.14 0.95
C TYR A 140 -7.61 3.10 1.39
N ALA A 141 -8.21 4.27 1.56
CA ALA A 141 -9.58 4.44 2.03
C ALA A 141 -10.23 5.71 1.46
N GLY A 142 -11.55 5.72 1.31
CA GLY A 142 -12.35 6.88 0.91
C GLY A 142 -12.89 6.81 -0.52
N TYR A 143 -13.44 7.92 -1.02
CA TYR A 143 -14.19 7.98 -2.27
C TYR A 143 -13.38 7.57 -3.50
N ASN A 144 -12.22 8.19 -3.72
CA ASN A 144 -11.37 7.93 -4.88
C ASN A 144 -9.91 8.28 -4.58
N PRO A 145 -9.20 7.47 -3.79
CA PRO A 145 -7.76 7.59 -3.63
C PRO A 145 -7.04 7.45 -4.98
N ASN A 146 -5.86 8.06 -5.08
CA ASN A 146 -4.96 7.88 -6.22
C ASN A 146 -4.19 6.54 -6.07
N ASN A 147 -4.92 5.43 -6.16
CA ASN A 147 -4.41 4.07 -5.96
C ASN A 147 -4.60 3.16 -7.19
N TYR A 148 -4.73 3.74 -8.39
CA TYR A 148 -4.81 2.97 -9.63
C TYR A 148 -3.43 2.46 -10.06
N VAL A 149 -3.38 1.21 -10.52
CA VAL A 149 -2.20 0.55 -11.10
C VAL A 149 -2.59 -0.02 -12.44
N CYS A 150 -1.74 0.13 -13.45
CA CYS A 150 -1.86 -0.61 -14.70
C CYS A 150 -1.15 -1.96 -14.57
N PHE A 151 -1.89 -3.05 -14.75
CA PHE A 151 -1.35 -4.40 -14.61
C PHE A 151 -1.98 -5.32 -15.67
N GLY A 152 -1.16 -6.15 -16.32
CA GLY A 152 -1.61 -7.00 -17.42
C GLY A 152 -1.47 -6.38 -18.82
N SER A 153 -0.86 -5.20 -18.96
CA SER A 153 -0.63 -4.54 -20.25
C SER A 153 0.60 -3.62 -20.22
N ASP A 154 1.33 -3.60 -21.33
CA ASP A 154 2.48 -2.71 -21.59
C ASP A 154 2.13 -1.53 -22.50
N GLU A 155 0.85 -1.36 -22.85
CA GLU A 155 0.39 -0.26 -23.68
C GLU A 155 0.71 1.10 -23.04
N ALA A 156 1.09 2.07 -23.87
CA ALA A 156 1.47 3.41 -23.40
C ALA A 156 0.36 4.05 -22.56
N THR A 157 -0.87 3.98 -23.06
CA THR A 157 -2.08 4.30 -22.29
C THR A 157 -2.65 3.01 -21.70
N CYS A 158 -2.89 3.01 -20.39
CA CYS A 158 -3.42 1.82 -19.72
C CYS A 158 -4.83 1.51 -20.23
N PRO A 159 -5.08 0.30 -20.77
CA PRO A 159 -6.44 -0.12 -21.10
C PRO A 159 -7.30 -0.16 -19.84
N LYS A 160 -8.57 0.22 -19.95
CA LYS A 160 -9.50 0.24 -18.80
C LYS A 160 -9.61 -1.12 -18.11
N ASP A 161 -9.58 -2.20 -18.89
CA ASP A 161 -9.65 -3.56 -18.36
C ASP A 161 -8.37 -3.98 -17.60
N ASN A 162 -7.24 -3.32 -17.86
CA ASN A 162 -5.97 -3.53 -17.17
C ASN A 162 -5.78 -2.60 -15.96
N LEU A 163 -6.81 -1.86 -15.56
CA LEU A 163 -6.78 -1.09 -14.31
C LEU A 163 -7.03 -2.00 -13.11
N TYR A 164 -6.18 -1.84 -12.11
CA TYR A 164 -6.29 -2.43 -10.79
C TYR A 164 -6.25 -1.33 -9.73
N ARG A 165 -6.77 -1.63 -8.54
CA ARG A 165 -6.66 -0.79 -7.35
C ARG A 165 -5.70 -1.44 -6.36
N ILE A 166 -4.81 -0.64 -5.76
CA ILE A 166 -4.05 -1.07 -4.59
C ILE A 166 -4.98 -1.00 -3.38
N ILE A 167 -5.25 -2.15 -2.76
CA ILE A 167 -5.93 -2.19 -1.46
C ILE A 167 -4.99 -1.67 -0.39
N GLY A 168 -3.74 -2.16 -0.39
CA GLY A 168 -2.75 -1.77 0.60
C GLY A 168 -1.44 -2.54 0.51
N LEU A 169 -0.53 -2.20 1.42
CA LEU A 169 0.69 -2.92 1.74
C LEU A 169 0.49 -3.75 3.01
N PHE A 170 0.75 -5.05 2.92
CA PHE A 170 0.56 -6.03 3.97
C PHE A 170 1.87 -6.79 4.21
N GLY A 171 2.56 -6.47 5.29
CA GLY A 171 3.97 -6.86 5.42
C GLY A 171 4.76 -6.24 4.26
N ASP A 172 5.42 -7.08 3.46
CA ASP A 172 6.22 -6.64 2.31
C ASP A 172 5.44 -6.67 0.98
N ASN A 173 4.23 -7.23 0.96
CA ASN A 173 3.49 -7.49 -0.27
C ASN A 173 2.35 -6.50 -0.50
N ILE A 174 2.27 -5.99 -1.74
CA ILE A 174 1.15 -5.16 -2.19
C ILE A 174 -0.02 -6.07 -2.59
N LYS A 175 -1.21 -5.77 -2.07
CA LYS A 175 -2.45 -6.41 -2.51
C LYS A 175 -3.14 -5.56 -3.56
N LEU A 176 -3.41 -6.16 -4.72
CA LEU A 176 -4.21 -5.57 -5.78
C LEU A 176 -5.60 -6.22 -5.84
N VAL A 177 -6.57 -5.47 -6.35
CA VAL A 177 -7.85 -5.97 -6.84
C VAL A 177 -8.16 -5.36 -8.19
N LYS A 178 -8.74 -6.12 -9.13
CA LYS A 178 -9.15 -5.58 -10.43
C LYS A 178 -10.07 -4.38 -10.22
N ASN A 179 -9.84 -3.27 -10.92
CA ASN A 179 -10.64 -2.05 -10.76
C ASN A 179 -12.09 -2.28 -11.17
N ASP A 180 -12.28 -3.18 -12.14
CA ASP A 180 -13.57 -3.57 -12.69
C ASP A 180 -13.72 -5.10 -12.70
N TYR A 181 -14.84 -5.62 -13.20
CA TYR A 181 -15.12 -7.05 -13.23
C TYR A 181 -14.31 -7.79 -14.31
N ALA A 182 -13.79 -8.97 -13.95
CA ALA A 182 -13.13 -9.86 -14.90
C ALA A 182 -14.16 -10.59 -15.76
N GLY A 183 -13.93 -10.59 -17.07
CA GLY A 183 -14.77 -11.28 -18.05
C GLY A 183 -14.25 -12.66 -18.42
N SER A 184 -14.96 -13.30 -19.34
CA SER A 184 -14.61 -14.61 -19.92
C SER A 184 -13.29 -14.61 -20.69
N ASP A 185 -12.81 -13.44 -21.11
CA ASP A 185 -11.48 -13.25 -21.66
C ASP A 185 -10.37 -13.64 -20.66
N LEU A 186 -10.57 -13.36 -19.38
CA LEU A 186 -9.66 -13.75 -18.30
C LEU A 186 -10.10 -15.05 -17.62
N LEU A 187 -11.40 -15.25 -17.42
CA LEU A 187 -11.93 -16.31 -16.55
C LEU A 187 -12.46 -17.54 -17.32
N GLY A 188 -12.65 -17.46 -18.63
CA GLY A 188 -13.28 -18.50 -19.45
C GLY A 188 -14.78 -18.66 -19.21
N THR A 189 -15.49 -19.33 -20.12
CA THR A 189 -16.95 -19.60 -20.01
C THR A 189 -17.28 -20.99 -19.44
N ASN A 190 -16.27 -21.71 -18.96
CA ASN A 190 -16.43 -23.06 -18.44
C ASN A 190 -16.86 -23.07 -16.97
N VAL A 191 -17.60 -24.11 -16.63
CA VAL A 191 -18.01 -24.48 -15.27
C VAL A 191 -18.93 -23.48 -14.57
N ASN A 192 -18.37 -22.46 -13.91
CA ASN A 192 -19.10 -21.57 -13.00
C ASN A 192 -19.62 -20.33 -13.72
N TYR A 193 -19.36 -20.18 -15.01
CA TYR A 193 -19.91 -19.10 -15.81
C TYR A 193 -21.44 -19.12 -15.80
N GLY A 194 -22.04 -18.03 -15.33
CA GLY A 194 -23.48 -17.85 -15.18
C GLY A 194 -24.11 -16.95 -16.24
N GLY A 195 -23.35 -16.55 -17.26
CA GLY A 195 -23.83 -15.68 -18.33
C GLY A 195 -23.52 -14.19 -18.12
N GLN A 196 -24.14 -13.37 -18.96
CA GLN A 196 -24.02 -11.91 -18.90
C GLN A 196 -25.04 -11.32 -17.92
N ALA A 197 -24.73 -10.16 -17.36
CA ALA A 197 -25.69 -9.38 -16.60
C ALA A 197 -26.83 -8.90 -17.51
N THR A 198 -28.03 -8.78 -16.94
CA THR A 198 -29.17 -8.16 -17.62
C THR A 198 -29.03 -6.64 -17.59
N THR A 199 -29.77 -5.94 -18.46
CA THR A 199 -29.80 -4.47 -18.45
C THR A 199 -30.28 -3.89 -17.12
N GLU A 200 -31.14 -4.62 -16.39
CA GLU A 200 -31.63 -4.22 -15.06
C GLU A 200 -30.53 -4.32 -13.99
N GLU A 201 -29.73 -5.38 -14.01
CA GLU A 201 -28.60 -5.54 -13.09
C GLU A 201 -27.48 -4.51 -13.36
N GLU A 202 -27.41 -3.96 -14.58
CA GLU A 202 -26.43 -2.93 -14.97
C GLU A 202 -26.87 -1.50 -14.64
N VAL A 203 -28.06 -1.31 -14.07
CA VAL A 203 -28.57 0.02 -13.72
C VAL A 203 -27.64 0.68 -12.71
N ASP A 204 -27.22 1.91 -13.03
CA ASP A 204 -26.32 2.73 -12.22
C ASP A 204 -24.95 2.11 -11.89
N TYR A 205 -24.55 1.05 -12.58
CA TYR A 205 -23.22 0.48 -12.43
C TYR A 205 -22.13 1.53 -12.74
N ASN A 206 -21.20 1.72 -11.80
CA ASN A 206 -20.19 2.80 -11.82
C ASN A 206 -18.94 2.46 -12.65
N GLY A 207 -18.80 1.21 -13.11
CA GLY A 207 -17.63 0.80 -13.89
C GLY A 207 -17.81 1.01 -15.40
N SER A 208 -16.95 0.37 -16.18
CA SER A 208 -16.89 0.52 -17.63
C SER A 208 -16.85 -0.79 -18.40
N LYS A 209 -16.75 -1.94 -17.72
CA LYS A 209 -16.74 -3.26 -18.34
C LYS A 209 -18.08 -3.53 -19.01
N LYS A 210 -18.01 -3.91 -20.30
CA LYS A 210 -19.14 -4.39 -21.11
C LYS A 210 -18.68 -5.54 -22.02
N PRO A 211 -19.42 -6.66 -22.09
CA PRO A 211 -20.53 -7.02 -21.19
C PRO A 211 -20.04 -7.25 -19.75
N LEU A 212 -20.92 -7.06 -18.75
CA LEU A 212 -20.70 -7.61 -17.43
C LEU A 212 -21.00 -9.11 -17.45
N GLU A 213 -20.09 -9.89 -16.89
CA GLU A 213 -20.18 -11.35 -16.87
C GLU A 213 -20.16 -11.84 -15.42
N LYS A 214 -20.95 -12.88 -15.16
CA LYS A 214 -21.24 -13.36 -13.83
C LYS A 214 -20.79 -14.81 -13.65
N TYR A 215 -20.34 -15.14 -12.46
CA TYR A 215 -19.89 -16.49 -12.10
C TYR A 215 -20.48 -16.91 -10.76
N SER A 216 -20.88 -18.17 -10.65
CA SER A 216 -21.29 -18.74 -9.37
C SER A 216 -20.09 -19.09 -8.52
N PHE A 217 -20.28 -19.15 -7.20
CA PHE A 217 -19.22 -19.54 -6.28
C PHE A 217 -18.92 -21.05 -6.35
N GLY A 218 -19.95 -21.88 -6.49
CA GLY A 218 -19.82 -23.34 -6.55
C GLY A 218 -21.05 -24.08 -6.05
N SER A 219 -20.86 -25.35 -5.71
CA SER A 219 -21.91 -26.20 -5.12
C SER A 219 -22.06 -26.03 -3.61
N ASN A 220 -21.02 -25.51 -2.95
CA ASN A 220 -20.97 -25.13 -1.54
C ASN A 220 -19.98 -23.97 -1.38
N ASN A 221 -19.84 -23.46 -0.16
CA ASN A 221 -18.95 -22.35 0.15
C ASN A 221 -17.51 -22.77 0.49
N THR A 222 -17.12 -24.02 0.20
CA THR A 222 -15.76 -24.50 0.43
C THR A 222 -14.84 -24.00 -0.69
N TRP A 223 -14.04 -22.98 -0.40
CA TRP A 223 -13.16 -22.33 -1.39
C TRP A 223 -12.20 -23.31 -2.08
N SER A 224 -11.58 -24.22 -1.34
CA SER A 224 -10.57 -25.15 -1.88
C SER A 224 -11.10 -26.11 -2.95
N SER A 225 -12.39 -26.47 -2.89
CA SER A 225 -13.05 -27.33 -3.89
C SER A 225 -13.85 -26.56 -4.93
N SER A 226 -14.01 -25.24 -4.76
CA SER A 226 -14.72 -24.40 -5.73
C SER A 226 -13.98 -24.42 -7.08
N LYS A 227 -14.76 -24.58 -8.15
CA LYS A 227 -14.24 -24.49 -9.52
C LYS A 227 -14.08 -23.04 -10.00
N LEU A 228 -14.81 -22.08 -9.42
CA LEU A 228 -14.48 -20.65 -9.56
C LEU A 228 -13.03 -20.41 -9.12
N ASN A 229 -12.63 -20.96 -7.97
CA ASN A 229 -11.26 -20.88 -7.49
C ASN A 229 -10.28 -21.67 -8.36
N THR A 230 -10.48 -22.98 -8.50
CA THR A 230 -9.45 -23.87 -9.08
C THR A 230 -9.30 -23.73 -10.60
N ILE A 231 -10.38 -23.40 -11.31
CA ILE A 231 -10.39 -23.33 -12.78
C ILE A 231 -10.43 -21.88 -13.25
N ASN A 232 -11.47 -21.12 -12.93
CA ASN A 232 -11.63 -19.77 -13.50
C ASN A 232 -10.54 -18.80 -12.99
N LEU A 233 -10.23 -18.80 -11.69
CA LEU A 233 -9.25 -17.88 -11.09
C LEU A 233 -7.82 -18.44 -11.09
N ASN A 234 -7.57 -19.64 -10.56
CA ASN A 234 -6.20 -20.15 -10.40
C ASN A 234 -5.70 -21.01 -11.56
N THR A 235 -6.46 -21.12 -12.65
CA THR A 235 -5.98 -21.69 -13.93
C THR A 235 -6.14 -20.69 -15.06
N ASN A 236 -7.39 -20.33 -15.42
CA ASN A 236 -7.67 -19.50 -16.58
C ASN A 236 -7.08 -18.09 -16.45
N PHE A 237 -7.40 -17.36 -15.37
CA PHE A 237 -6.89 -16.00 -15.18
C PHE A 237 -5.35 -15.94 -15.21
N ILE A 238 -4.67 -16.89 -14.55
CA ILE A 238 -3.21 -16.95 -14.48
C ILE A 238 -2.60 -17.16 -15.88
N ASN A 239 -3.21 -18.01 -16.70
CA ASN A 239 -2.77 -18.26 -18.06
C ASN A 239 -3.06 -17.05 -18.97
N ASN A 240 -4.26 -16.47 -18.84
CA ASN A 240 -4.77 -15.45 -19.75
C ASN A 240 -4.20 -14.06 -19.46
N ILE A 241 -3.80 -13.76 -18.21
CA ILE A 241 -3.10 -12.49 -17.90
C ILE A 241 -1.66 -12.47 -18.44
N GLY A 242 -1.13 -13.63 -18.86
CA GLY A 242 0.20 -13.76 -19.45
C GLY A 242 1.35 -13.89 -18.43
N ASN A 243 2.40 -14.61 -18.86
CA ASN A 243 3.51 -15.04 -18.01
C ASN A 243 4.25 -13.90 -17.30
N LYS A 244 4.44 -12.76 -17.98
CA LYS A 244 5.10 -11.59 -17.37
C LYS A 244 4.39 -11.18 -16.09
N TRP A 245 3.07 -11.02 -16.16
CA TRP A 245 2.25 -10.51 -15.08
C TRP A 245 1.99 -11.57 -14.03
N SER A 246 1.67 -12.80 -14.42
CA SER A 246 1.45 -13.90 -13.47
C SER A 246 2.71 -14.29 -12.68
N ASN A 247 3.91 -13.98 -13.17
CA ASN A 247 5.18 -14.14 -12.46
C ASN A 247 5.43 -13.08 -11.39
N MET A 248 4.75 -11.92 -11.43
CA MET A 248 4.79 -10.91 -10.38
C MET A 248 3.87 -11.26 -9.21
N ILE A 249 2.95 -12.19 -9.39
CA ILE A 249 1.97 -12.62 -8.38
C ILE A 249 2.54 -13.76 -7.53
N ILE A 250 2.46 -13.60 -6.20
CA ILE A 250 2.86 -14.65 -5.25
C ILE A 250 1.69 -15.58 -4.92
N SER A 251 2.02 -16.81 -4.51
CA SER A 251 1.06 -17.65 -3.79
C SER A 251 0.90 -17.12 -2.37
N ALA A 252 -0.32 -16.71 -2.02
CA ALA A 252 -0.66 -16.19 -0.70
C ALA A 252 -1.52 -17.19 0.07
N VAL A 253 -1.42 -17.15 1.41
CA VAL A 253 -2.28 -17.94 2.30
C VAL A 253 -3.57 -17.15 2.55
N TRP A 254 -4.67 -17.58 1.95
CA TRP A 254 -5.99 -16.97 2.12
C TRP A 254 -6.72 -17.57 3.33
N LYS A 255 -7.45 -16.72 4.07
CA LYS A 255 -8.31 -17.10 5.20
C LYS A 255 -9.70 -17.40 4.66
N VAL A 256 -10.03 -18.69 4.55
CA VAL A 256 -11.26 -19.16 3.88
C VAL A 256 -12.16 -19.94 4.83
N GLY A 257 -11.97 -19.78 6.13
CA GLY A 257 -12.81 -20.39 7.16
C GLY A 257 -14.07 -19.59 7.46
N GLY A 258 -14.06 -18.29 7.16
CA GLY A 258 -15.20 -17.41 7.39
C GLY A 258 -15.61 -17.33 8.87
N ASN A 259 -16.83 -16.82 9.08
CA ASN A 259 -17.46 -16.76 10.40
C ASN A 259 -19.00 -16.74 10.27
N THR A 260 -19.73 -16.60 11.36
CA THR A 260 -21.21 -16.54 11.36
C THR A 260 -21.72 -15.15 10.98
N SER A 261 -22.98 -15.05 10.55
CA SER A 261 -23.57 -13.75 10.15
C SER A 261 -23.54 -12.73 11.27
N THR A 262 -23.79 -13.13 12.52
CA THR A 262 -23.66 -12.24 13.68
C THR A 262 -22.27 -11.62 13.75
N ASN A 263 -21.20 -12.37 13.46
CA ASN A 263 -19.82 -11.93 13.58
C ASN A 263 -19.30 -11.12 12.38
N ILE A 264 -20.02 -11.15 11.25
CA ILE A 264 -19.64 -10.46 10.00
C ILE A 264 -20.58 -9.29 9.68
N LEU A 265 -21.89 -9.51 9.66
CA LEU A 265 -22.86 -8.53 9.17
C LEU A 265 -23.14 -7.41 10.20
N ASN A 266 -23.32 -7.79 11.46
CA ASN A 266 -23.79 -6.90 12.53
C ASN A 266 -22.65 -6.27 13.35
N ASN A 267 -21.51 -6.04 12.71
CA ASN A 267 -20.28 -5.64 13.38
C ASN A 267 -19.52 -4.56 12.61
N SER A 268 -18.72 -3.80 13.36
CA SER A 268 -17.80 -2.80 12.80
C SER A 268 -16.68 -3.48 11.99
N VAL A 269 -16.06 -2.73 11.08
CA VAL A 269 -15.01 -3.26 10.18
C VAL A 269 -13.86 -3.91 10.95
N ARG A 270 -13.46 -3.34 12.09
CA ARG A 270 -12.41 -3.91 12.95
C ARG A 270 -12.79 -5.25 13.55
N THR A 271 -14.03 -5.40 14.01
CA THR A 271 -14.52 -6.67 14.55
C THR A 271 -14.64 -7.71 13.45
N VAL A 272 -15.16 -7.32 12.28
CA VAL A 272 -15.23 -8.18 11.10
C VAL A 272 -13.84 -8.66 10.70
N PHE A 273 -12.86 -7.76 10.56
CA PHE A 273 -11.47 -8.12 10.28
C PHE A 273 -10.90 -9.10 11.30
N THR A 274 -11.18 -8.88 12.59
CA THR A 274 -10.73 -9.79 13.65
C THR A 274 -11.34 -11.18 13.48
N ASN A 275 -12.63 -11.28 13.19
CA ASN A 275 -13.34 -12.55 13.02
C ASN A 275 -13.03 -13.25 11.69
N GLU A 276 -12.72 -12.50 10.65
CA GLU A 276 -12.46 -12.98 9.29
C GLU A 276 -10.99 -13.38 9.09
N ILE A 277 -10.06 -12.59 9.64
CA ILE A 277 -8.62 -12.73 9.36
C ILE A 277 -7.84 -13.28 10.55
N LYS A 278 -8.09 -12.76 11.76
CA LYS A 278 -7.35 -13.15 12.98
C LYS A 278 -7.91 -14.44 13.61
N ASN A 279 -9.24 -14.56 13.67
CA ASN A 279 -9.98 -15.63 14.33
C ASN A 279 -11.02 -16.33 13.40
N PRO A 280 -10.67 -16.75 12.18
CA PRO A 280 -11.60 -17.53 11.36
C PRO A 280 -11.86 -18.91 12.00
N VAL A 281 -12.92 -19.61 11.57
CA VAL A 281 -13.29 -20.97 12.03
C VAL A 281 -12.28 -22.07 11.59
N ASN A 282 -11.02 -21.70 11.30
CA ASN A 282 -9.88 -22.54 10.90
C ASN A 282 -9.95 -23.24 9.53
N ASN A 283 -10.02 -22.46 8.44
CA ASN A 283 -9.61 -22.93 7.11
C ASN A 283 -8.72 -21.90 6.42
N THR A 284 -7.59 -22.37 5.87
CA THR A 284 -6.73 -21.57 5.00
C THR A 284 -6.52 -22.28 3.68
N TYR A 285 -6.29 -21.50 2.62
CA TYR A 285 -5.99 -22.04 1.31
C TYR A 285 -4.89 -21.24 0.63
N THR A 286 -3.87 -21.92 0.12
CA THR A 286 -2.76 -21.26 -0.57
C THR A 286 -3.04 -21.21 -2.07
N ALA A 287 -3.11 -20.00 -2.61
CA ALA A 287 -3.35 -19.76 -4.04
C ALA A 287 -2.81 -18.39 -4.45
N LYS A 288 -2.59 -18.20 -5.75
CA LYS A 288 -2.16 -16.90 -6.29
C LYS A 288 -3.32 -15.90 -6.31
N ILE A 289 -4.47 -16.35 -6.78
CA ILE A 289 -5.65 -15.50 -6.99
C ILE A 289 -6.71 -15.85 -5.95
N GLY A 290 -7.24 -14.82 -5.30
CA GLY A 290 -8.40 -14.88 -4.41
C GLY A 290 -9.43 -13.83 -4.81
N LEU A 291 -10.31 -13.50 -3.87
CA LEU A 291 -11.24 -12.38 -3.95
C LEU A 291 -10.99 -11.43 -2.78
N MET A 292 -11.64 -10.27 -2.79
CA MET A 292 -11.63 -9.38 -1.63
C MET A 292 -12.24 -10.07 -0.42
N TYR A 293 -11.73 -9.70 0.75
CA TYR A 293 -12.40 -9.95 2.02
C TYR A 293 -13.50 -8.93 2.26
N VAL A 294 -14.47 -9.26 3.12
CA VAL A 294 -15.48 -8.32 3.59
C VAL A 294 -14.81 -7.12 4.27
N SER A 295 -13.76 -7.37 5.06
CA SER A 295 -12.99 -6.30 5.70
C SER A 295 -12.15 -5.46 4.73
N ASP A 296 -11.75 -5.97 3.56
CA ASP A 296 -11.11 -5.14 2.53
C ASP A 296 -12.10 -4.08 2.02
N PHE A 297 -13.33 -4.50 1.73
CA PHE A 297 -14.40 -3.59 1.33
C PHE A 297 -14.74 -2.59 2.43
N GLY A 298 -14.86 -3.05 3.67
CA GLY A 298 -15.14 -2.17 4.81
C GLY A 298 -14.03 -1.14 5.04
N TYR A 299 -12.75 -1.52 4.95
CA TYR A 299 -11.66 -0.55 5.14
C TYR A 299 -11.46 0.40 3.96
N ALA A 300 -11.97 0.05 2.77
CA ALA A 300 -11.91 0.93 1.61
C ALA A 300 -12.85 2.15 1.71
N SER A 301 -13.82 2.15 2.62
CA SER A 301 -14.65 3.32 2.90
C SER A 301 -13.86 4.41 3.64
N VAL A 302 -14.38 5.65 3.66
CA VAL A 302 -13.90 6.69 4.59
C VAL A 302 -13.87 6.20 6.04
N ALA A 303 -12.90 6.67 6.81
CA ALA A 303 -12.65 6.18 8.18
C ALA A 303 -13.82 6.40 9.15
N SER A 304 -14.68 7.39 8.91
CA SER A 304 -15.91 7.61 9.70
C SER A 304 -16.92 6.46 9.60
N ARG A 305 -16.79 5.57 8.62
CA ARG A 305 -17.64 4.38 8.43
C ARG A 305 -17.05 3.10 9.01
N TRP A 306 -15.82 3.11 9.53
CA TRP A 306 -15.24 1.88 10.09
C TRP A 306 -15.97 1.38 11.35
N THR A 307 -16.80 2.20 11.98
CA THR A 307 -17.67 1.83 13.10
C THR A 307 -19.06 1.34 12.69
N THR A 308 -19.49 1.58 11.45
CA THR A 308 -20.82 1.18 10.98
C THR A 308 -20.87 -0.32 10.71
N MET A 309 -22.07 -0.90 10.82
CA MET A 309 -22.28 -2.32 10.52
C MET A 309 -22.19 -2.58 9.01
N MET A 310 -21.79 -3.79 8.61
CA MET A 310 -21.63 -4.13 7.19
C MET A 310 -22.99 -4.28 6.47
N GLU A 311 -24.06 -4.67 7.18
CA GLU A 311 -25.43 -4.88 6.65
C GLU A 311 -26.38 -3.67 6.89
N GLU A 312 -25.87 -2.47 7.18
CA GLU A 312 -26.74 -1.36 7.59
C GLU A 312 -27.74 -0.91 6.49
N SER A 313 -29.02 -1.20 6.69
CA SER A 313 -30.07 -1.25 5.65
C SER A 313 -30.76 0.08 5.29
N SER A 314 -30.49 1.18 6.00
CA SER A 314 -31.12 2.49 5.70
C SER A 314 -30.28 3.39 4.80
N SER A 315 -28.99 3.08 4.65
CA SER A 315 -28.10 3.78 3.72
C SER A 315 -26.91 2.96 3.22
N GLY A 316 -26.74 1.68 3.59
CA GLY A 316 -25.60 0.88 3.14
C GLY A 316 -24.28 1.28 3.80
N HIS A 317 -23.41 0.30 4.04
CA HIS A 317 -22.05 0.56 4.55
C HIS A 317 -21.25 1.48 3.58
N ALA A 318 -21.71 1.59 2.33
CA ALA A 318 -21.02 2.27 1.23
C ALA A 318 -21.86 3.25 0.39
N ASN A 319 -22.93 3.92 0.87
CA ASN A 319 -23.56 5.01 0.07
C ASN A 319 -22.64 6.22 -0.12
N ILE A 320 -21.72 6.08 -1.08
CA ILE A 320 -20.91 7.15 -1.64
C ILE A 320 -19.82 7.59 -0.66
N ASP A 321 -18.76 6.78 -0.56
CA ASP A 321 -17.38 7.17 -0.16
C ASP A 321 -16.46 5.95 -0.02
N ASN A 322 -16.63 4.96 -0.91
CA ASN A 322 -15.84 3.73 -0.97
C ASN A 322 -15.39 3.48 -2.41
N TYR A 323 -14.07 3.54 -2.65
CA TYR A 323 -13.50 3.42 -3.99
C TYR A 323 -13.61 2.02 -4.61
N LEU A 324 -14.02 1.02 -3.83
CA LEU A 324 -14.29 -0.33 -4.32
C LEU A 324 -15.76 -0.52 -4.72
N PHE A 325 -16.66 0.43 -4.43
CA PHE A 325 -18.08 0.27 -4.69
C PHE A 325 -18.44 0.58 -6.15
N LEU A 326 -18.86 -0.45 -6.89
CA LEU A 326 -19.20 -0.34 -8.32
C LEU A 326 -20.70 -0.40 -8.61
N ARG A 327 -21.57 -0.50 -7.59
CA ARG A 327 -23.02 -0.67 -7.76
C ARG A 327 -23.40 -1.90 -8.61
N PHE A 328 -22.75 -3.03 -8.31
CA PHE A 328 -23.06 -4.33 -8.90
C PHE A 328 -22.68 -5.42 -7.91
N ASN A 329 -23.35 -6.57 -7.96
CA ASN A 329 -23.15 -7.64 -6.99
C ASN A 329 -21.77 -8.30 -7.20
N ASP A 330 -21.00 -8.39 -6.11
CA ASP A 330 -19.61 -8.88 -6.11
C ASP A 330 -19.41 -9.98 -5.07
N TRP A 331 -18.67 -11.00 -5.45
CA TRP A 331 -18.28 -12.06 -4.53
C TRP A 331 -17.14 -11.62 -3.61
N THR A 332 -17.26 -11.94 -2.32
CA THR A 332 -16.10 -11.97 -1.42
C THR A 332 -15.58 -13.40 -1.27
N ILE A 333 -14.35 -13.55 -0.77
CA ILE A 333 -13.79 -14.88 -0.49
C ILE A 333 -14.35 -15.48 0.81
N THR A 334 -15.11 -14.72 1.59
CA THR A 334 -15.45 -15.06 2.99
C THR A 334 -16.71 -15.90 3.05
N PRO A 335 -16.63 -17.19 3.43
CA PRO A 335 -17.80 -18.04 3.52
C PRO A 335 -18.60 -17.77 4.80
N ASN A 336 -19.89 -18.13 4.78
CA ASN A 336 -20.69 -18.21 5.99
C ASN A 336 -20.47 -19.56 6.68
N SER A 337 -19.82 -19.55 7.85
CA SER A 337 -19.56 -20.78 8.61
C SER A 337 -20.83 -21.44 9.19
N GLY A 338 -21.93 -20.68 9.33
CA GLY A 338 -23.20 -21.19 9.82
C GLY A 338 -24.09 -21.83 8.75
N ASN A 339 -23.76 -21.65 7.46
CA ASN A 339 -24.49 -22.26 6.35
C ASN A 339 -23.56 -22.50 5.15
N SER A 340 -23.30 -23.78 4.84
CA SER A 340 -22.41 -24.19 3.76
C SER A 340 -22.86 -23.78 2.36
N ASN A 341 -24.11 -23.33 2.20
CA ASN A 341 -24.66 -22.89 0.92
C ASN A 341 -24.54 -21.37 0.72
N ASN A 342 -23.93 -20.65 1.67
CA ASN A 342 -23.83 -19.20 1.63
C ASN A 342 -22.40 -18.67 1.73
N VAL A 343 -22.16 -17.59 0.99
CA VAL A 343 -20.94 -16.78 1.02
C VAL A 343 -21.37 -15.33 1.22
N TYR A 344 -20.53 -14.52 1.87
CA TYR A 344 -20.80 -13.10 1.97
C TYR A 344 -20.55 -12.40 0.63
N SER A 345 -21.50 -11.58 0.21
CA SER A 345 -21.44 -10.79 -1.02
C SER A 345 -21.60 -9.31 -0.71
N ILE A 346 -21.09 -8.48 -1.61
CA ILE A 346 -21.36 -7.06 -1.64
C ILE A 346 -22.47 -6.86 -2.67
N GLU A 347 -23.60 -6.31 -2.26
CA GLU A 347 -24.73 -6.05 -3.15
C GLU A 347 -24.61 -4.68 -3.82
N SER A 348 -25.38 -4.46 -4.89
CA SER A 348 -25.39 -3.25 -5.70
C SER A 348 -25.74 -1.96 -4.94
N GLU A 349 -26.35 -2.09 -3.76
CA GLU A 349 -26.70 -1.02 -2.83
C GLU A 349 -25.56 -0.68 -1.85
N GLY A 350 -24.46 -1.43 -1.88
CA GLY A 350 -23.28 -1.18 -1.05
C GLY A 350 -23.42 -1.71 0.38
N ILE A 351 -24.29 -2.70 0.58
CA ILE A 351 -24.36 -3.52 1.80
C ILE A 351 -23.64 -4.84 1.60
N VAL A 352 -23.24 -5.45 2.71
CA VAL A 352 -22.81 -6.85 2.73
C VAL A 352 -23.98 -7.70 3.21
N THR A 353 -24.25 -8.79 2.50
CA THR A 353 -25.25 -9.79 2.89
C THR A 353 -24.72 -11.20 2.62
N THR A 354 -25.57 -12.21 2.79
CA THR A 354 -25.28 -13.59 2.37
C THR A 354 -25.99 -13.90 1.06
N ALA A 355 -25.25 -14.38 0.07
CA ALA A 355 -25.81 -14.89 -1.17
C ALA A 355 -25.63 -16.42 -1.28
N SER A 356 -26.49 -17.05 -2.07
CA SER A 356 -26.41 -18.49 -2.34
C SER A 356 -25.27 -18.79 -3.31
N VAL A 357 -24.47 -19.81 -3.00
CA VAL A 357 -23.26 -20.18 -3.78
C VAL A 357 -23.52 -20.50 -5.25
N ASN A 358 -24.76 -20.82 -5.61
CA ASN A 358 -25.17 -21.13 -6.98
C ASN A 358 -25.65 -19.91 -7.79
N VAL A 359 -25.88 -18.76 -7.14
CA VAL A 359 -26.17 -17.50 -7.84
C VAL A 359 -24.89 -17.01 -8.52
N ALA A 360 -25.01 -16.32 -9.65
CA ALA A 360 -23.87 -15.80 -10.36
C ALA A 360 -23.73 -14.29 -10.15
N TYR A 361 -22.56 -13.85 -9.68
CA TYR A 361 -22.21 -12.44 -9.44
C TYR A 361 -20.92 -12.06 -10.16
N GLY A 362 -20.61 -10.76 -10.17
CA GLY A 362 -19.36 -10.24 -10.68
C GLY A 362 -18.15 -10.80 -9.92
N ILE A 363 -17.02 -10.90 -10.63
CA ILE A 363 -15.76 -11.37 -10.07
C ILE A 363 -14.71 -10.27 -10.18
N ARG A 364 -14.16 -9.86 -9.04
CA ARG A 364 -12.99 -8.98 -8.97
C ARG A 364 -11.79 -9.73 -8.40
N PRO A 365 -10.91 -10.29 -9.26
CA PRO A 365 -9.72 -11.00 -8.81
C PRO A 365 -8.86 -10.12 -7.92
N ALA A 366 -8.45 -10.66 -6.77
CA ALA A 366 -7.54 -10.03 -5.82
C ALA A 366 -6.31 -10.91 -5.60
N PHE A 367 -5.13 -10.31 -5.49
CA PHE A 367 -3.88 -11.04 -5.34
C PHE A 367 -2.76 -10.18 -4.76
N TYR A 368 -1.70 -10.85 -4.31
CA TYR A 368 -0.53 -10.21 -3.73
C TYR A 368 0.63 -10.24 -4.73
N LEU A 369 1.35 -9.12 -4.83
CA LEU A 369 2.55 -8.99 -5.64
C LEU A 369 3.80 -9.37 -4.84
N LYS A 370 4.83 -9.82 -5.56
CA LYS A 370 6.20 -9.92 -5.03
C LYS A 370 6.65 -8.56 -4.51
N ASP A 371 7.41 -8.58 -3.43
CA ASP A 371 8.06 -7.39 -2.85
C ASP A 371 9.07 -6.74 -3.82
N SER A 372 9.63 -7.55 -4.74
CA SER A 372 10.55 -7.13 -5.79
C SER A 372 9.90 -6.41 -6.98
N VAL A 373 8.57 -6.24 -7.00
CA VAL A 373 7.90 -5.50 -8.10
C VAL A 373 8.24 -4.03 -7.97
N MET A 374 8.78 -3.43 -9.03
CA MET A 374 9.24 -2.05 -8.98
C MET A 374 8.13 -1.06 -9.34
N TYR A 375 8.18 0.11 -8.73
CA TYR A 375 7.49 1.30 -9.19
C TYR A 375 8.25 1.96 -10.35
N VAL A 376 7.62 2.02 -11.52
CA VAL A 376 8.19 2.64 -12.72
C VAL A 376 7.81 4.12 -12.80
N SER A 377 6.51 4.42 -12.82
CA SER A 377 5.98 5.77 -13.00
C SER A 377 4.51 5.86 -12.56
N GLY A 378 3.89 7.02 -12.75
CA GLY A 378 2.47 7.25 -12.51
C GLY A 378 2.16 7.80 -11.12
N THR A 379 1.16 8.66 -11.06
CA THR A 379 0.66 9.30 -9.84
C THR A 379 -0.44 8.50 -9.14
N GLY A 380 -0.92 7.43 -9.78
CA GLY A 380 -1.98 6.58 -9.25
C GLY A 380 -3.39 7.11 -9.50
N THR A 381 -3.53 8.17 -10.30
CA THR A 381 -4.85 8.62 -10.80
C THR A 381 -5.33 7.69 -11.92
N ILE A 382 -6.61 7.78 -12.30
CA ILE A 382 -7.15 6.95 -13.39
C ILE A 382 -6.50 7.29 -14.75
N SER A 383 -6.17 8.56 -15.00
CA SER A 383 -5.54 9.04 -16.22
C SER A 383 -4.02 8.81 -16.24
N ASP A 384 -3.40 8.72 -15.07
CA ASP A 384 -1.98 8.43 -14.89
C ASP A 384 -1.77 7.35 -13.82
N PRO A 385 -2.20 6.09 -14.12
CA PRO A 385 -2.12 5.01 -13.16
C PRO A 385 -0.67 4.53 -12.99
N ILE A 386 -0.36 4.02 -11.81
CA ILE A 386 0.98 3.52 -11.49
C ILE A 386 1.39 2.44 -12.50
N ARG A 387 2.61 2.53 -13.01
CA ARG A 387 3.26 1.51 -13.84
C ARG A 387 4.24 0.70 -13.01
N VAL A 388 4.29 -0.60 -13.29
CA VAL A 388 5.13 -1.56 -12.58
C VAL A 388 5.90 -2.44 -13.55
N ASN A 389 7.02 -3.02 -13.12
CA ASN A 389 7.77 -4.01 -13.88
C ASN A 389 8.42 -5.08 -13.02
#